data_AF-A0A7J7CN48-F1
#
_entry.id   AF-A0A7J7CN48-F1
#
_cell.length_a   1.000
_cell.length_b   1.000
_cell.length_c   1.000
_cell.angle_alpha   90.00
_cell.angle_beta   90.00
_cell.angle_gamma   90.00
#
_symmetry.space_group_name_H-M   'P 1'
#
loop_
_entity.id
_entity.type
_entity.pdbx_description
1 polymer ?
#
loop_
_entity_poly.entity_id
_entity_poly.type
_entity_poly.pdbx_seq_one_letter_code
_entity_poly.pdbx_strand_id
1 'polypeptide(L)'
;MVLADGGIEEKDMVKGKIMTMLALWCVQYLPQARPSMSDVVKILEGEAQVTIPPNPFQHLIDAGGQKIASFIESHSTSRTDDPTVDEKREYTTIMKKYEIEYAASTC
;
A
#
# COMPACT_ATOMS: atom_id res chain seq x y z
N MET A 1 -5.51 -32.16 -8.83
CA MET A 1 -4.98 -30.82 -9.12
C MET A 1 -5.72 -30.30 -10.34
N VAL A 2 -6.87 -29.67 -10.13
CA VAL A 2 -7.63 -29.04 -11.21
C VAL A 2 -6.97 -27.69 -11.42
N LEU A 3 -6.06 -27.59 -12.40
CA LEU A 3 -5.76 -26.31 -13.00
C LEU A 3 -7.01 -25.98 -13.81
N ALA A 4 -7.90 -25.18 -13.20
CA ALA A 4 -8.96 -24.54 -13.96
C ALA A 4 -8.26 -23.78 -15.09
N ASP A 5 -8.63 -24.10 -16.32
CA ASP A 5 -8.19 -23.45 -17.54
C ASP A 5 -8.65 -21.98 -17.51
N GLY A 6 -7.94 -21.16 -16.74
CA GLY A 6 -8.15 -19.74 -16.63
C GLY A 6 -7.41 -19.07 -17.77
N GLY A 7 -7.89 -19.25 -18.99
CA GLY A 7 -7.44 -18.47 -20.13
C GLY A 7 -7.72 -17.00 -19.84
N ILE A 8 -6.70 -16.26 -19.41
CA ILE A 8 -6.81 -14.82 -19.20
C ILE A 8 -6.95 -14.23 -20.60
N GLU A 9 -8.12 -13.70 -20.93
CA GLU A 9 -8.32 -13.09 -22.23
C GLU A 9 -7.39 -11.88 -22.39
N GLU A 10 -6.94 -11.59 -23.61
CA GLU A 10 -6.05 -10.45 -23.87
C GLU A 10 -6.63 -9.13 -23.34
N LYS A 11 -7.96 -8.98 -23.43
CA LYS A 11 -8.71 -7.85 -22.88
C LYS A 11 -8.54 -7.72 -21.36
N ASP A 12 -8.59 -8.84 -20.65
CA ASP A 12 -8.40 -8.88 -19.20
C ASP A 12 -6.96 -8.58 -18.82
N MET A 13 -5.99 -9.03 -19.63
CA MET A 13 -4.58 -8.69 -19.44
C MET A 13 -4.33 -7.18 -19.59
N VAL A 14 -4.92 -6.55 -20.61
CA VAL A 14 -4.84 -5.08 -20.79
C VAL A 14 -5.46 -4.35 -19.60
N LYS A 15 -6.63 -4.80 -19.14
CA LYS A 15 -7.30 -4.21 -17.96
C LYS A 15 -6.45 -4.36 -16.70
N GLY A 16 -5.88 -5.53 -16.46
CA GLY A 16 -4.98 -5.79 -15.33
C GLY A 16 -3.74 -4.89 -15.36
N LYS A 17 -3.18 -4.64 -16.54
CA LYS A 17 -2.04 -3.71 -16.72
C LYS A 17 -2.42 -2.28 -16.32
N ILE A 18 -3.57 -1.79 -16.77
CA ILE A 18 -4.08 -0.45 -16.41
C ILE A 18 -4.35 -0.37 -14.90
N MET A 19 -4.97 -1.40 -14.31
CA MET A 19 -5.23 -1.46 -12.86
C MET A 19 -3.94 -1.38 -12.06
N THR A 20 -2.92 -2.10 -12.51
CA THR A 20 -1.61 -2.12 -11.83
C THR A 20 -0.94 -0.75 -11.90
N MET A 21 -0.99 -0.07 -13.05
CA MET A 21 -0.43 1.27 -13.19
C MET A 21 -1.16 2.29 -12.31
N LEU A 22 -2.49 2.23 -12.25
CA LEU A 22 -3.28 3.10 -11.36
C LEU A 22 -2.99 2.81 -9.88
N ALA A 23 -2.89 1.54 -9.49
CA ALA A 23 -2.54 1.17 -8.13
C ALA A 23 -1.19 1.77 -7.71
N LEU A 24 -0.18 1.67 -8.58
CA LEU A 24 1.14 2.26 -8.35
C LEU A 24 1.07 3.80 -8.24
N TRP A 25 0.33 4.48 -9.11
CA TRP A 25 0.10 5.93 -8.99
C TRP A 25 -0.59 6.34 -7.68
N CYS A 26 -1.54 5.54 -7.19
CA CYS A 26 -2.29 5.84 -5.96
C CYS A 26 -1.47 5.66 -4.68
N VAL A 27 -0.49 4.75 -4.67
CA VAL A 27 0.35 4.46 -3.50
C VAL A 27 1.62 5.31 -3.44
N GLN A 28 1.77 6.31 -4.31
CA GLN A 28 2.92 7.21 -4.29
C GLN A 28 3.10 7.87 -2.92
N TYR A 29 4.35 7.89 -2.45
CA TYR A 29 4.73 8.49 -1.17
C TYR A 29 4.33 9.97 -1.09
N LEU A 30 4.58 10.72 -2.18
CA LEU A 30 4.19 12.12 -2.28
C LEU A 30 2.71 12.26 -2.68
N PRO A 31 1.87 12.97 -1.90
CA PRO A 31 0.45 13.12 -2.21
C PRO A 31 0.22 13.88 -3.51
N GLN A 32 1.05 14.86 -3.85
CA GLN A 32 0.94 15.60 -5.11
C GLN A 32 1.23 14.76 -6.37
N ALA A 33 1.87 13.61 -6.21
CA ALA A 33 2.12 12.69 -7.32
C ALA A 33 0.93 11.77 -7.57
N ARG A 34 -0.08 11.73 -6.68
CA ARG A 34 -1.26 10.89 -6.86
C ARG A 34 -2.25 11.55 -7.81
N PRO A 35 -2.87 10.80 -8.73
CA PRO A 35 -3.89 11.33 -9.62
C PRO A 35 -5.14 11.71 -8.82
N SER A 36 -5.92 12.67 -9.36
CA SER A 36 -7.23 12.99 -8.79
C SER A 36 -8.21 11.84 -9.04
N MET A 37 -9.24 11.70 -8.20
CA MET A 37 -10.28 10.68 -8.41
C MET A 37 -10.98 10.82 -9.76
N SER A 38 -11.15 12.04 -10.26
CA SER A 38 -11.69 12.29 -11.61
C SER A 38 -10.78 11.73 -12.70
N ASP A 39 -9.45 11.85 -12.56
CA ASP A 39 -8.52 11.31 -13.55
C ASP A 39 -8.49 9.79 -13.51
N VAL A 40 -8.55 9.20 -12.30
CA VAL A 40 -8.67 7.75 -12.11
C VAL A 40 -9.91 7.23 -12.84
N VAL A 41 -11.08 7.84 -12.62
CA VAL A 41 -12.33 7.42 -13.26
C VAL A 41 -12.26 7.53 -14.78
N LYS A 42 -11.76 8.64 -15.33
CA LYS A 42 -11.56 8.80 -16.78
C LYS A 42 -10.67 7.71 -17.38
N ILE A 43 -9.62 7.31 -16.67
CA ILE A 43 -8.75 6.20 -17.11
C ILE A 43 -9.50 4.87 -17.05
N LEU A 44 -10.30 4.62 -16.01
CA LEU A 44 -11.10 3.39 -15.87
C LEU A 44 -12.20 3.28 -16.93
N GLU A 45 -12.80 4.40 -17.31
CA GLU A 45 -13.83 4.51 -18.36
C GLU A 45 -13.22 4.45 -19.78
N GLY A 46 -11.89 4.51 -19.90
CA GLY A 46 -11.19 4.46 -21.17
C GLY A 46 -11.12 5.80 -21.90
N GLU A 47 -11.48 6.89 -21.23
CA GLU A 47 -11.42 8.26 -21.76
C GLU A 47 -9.99 8.84 -21.73
N ALA A 48 -9.10 8.26 -20.92
CA ALA A 48 -7.71 8.68 -20.76
C ALA A 48 -6.75 7.48 -20.67
N GLN A 49 -5.52 7.66 -21.14
CA GLN A 49 -4.46 6.66 -20.99
C GLN A 49 -3.62 6.92 -19.75
N VAL A 50 -3.23 5.83 -19.07
CA VAL A 50 -2.32 5.87 -17.94
C VAL A 50 -0.88 5.78 -18.40
N THR A 51 -0.01 6.62 -17.83
CA THR A 51 1.43 6.61 -18.08
C THR A 51 2.16 5.75 -17.04
N ILE A 52 3.43 5.43 -17.31
CA ILE A 52 4.25 4.64 -16.39
C ILE A 52 4.45 5.44 -15.09
N PRO A 53 4.05 4.88 -13.92
CA PRO A 53 4.20 5.56 -12.65
C PRO A 53 5.67 5.59 -12.20
N PRO A 54 6.10 6.65 -11.48
CA PRO A 54 7.38 6.67 -10.79
C PRO A 54 7.40 5.62 -9.68
N ASN A 55 8.58 5.15 -9.29
CA ASN A 55 8.69 4.14 -8.23
C ASN A 55 8.26 4.75 -6.86
N PRO A 56 7.23 4.20 -6.19
CA PRO A 56 6.71 4.73 -4.92
C PRO A 56 7.74 4.74 -3.78
N PHE A 57 8.76 3.87 -3.86
CA PHE A 57 9.74 3.61 -2.82
C PHE A 57 11.10 4.26 -3.08
N GLN A 58 11.21 5.20 -4.03
CA GLN A 58 12.47 5.92 -4.31
C GLN A 58 13.07 6.55 -3.04
N HIS A 59 12.23 7.10 -2.17
CA HIS A 59 12.65 7.67 -0.89
C HIS A 59 13.36 6.67 0.05
N LEU A 60 13.11 5.36 -0.08
CA LEU A 60 13.79 4.32 0.71
C LEU A 60 15.19 4.00 0.17
N ILE A 61 15.41 4.23 -1.12
CA ILE A 61 16.70 4.03 -1.78
C ILE A 61 17.64 5.19 -1.44
N ASP A 62 17.11 6.42 -1.51
CA ASP A 62 17.85 7.65 -1.20
C ASP A 62 18.19 7.77 0.29
N ALA A 63 17.38 7.21 1.18
CA ALA A 63 17.62 7.19 2.62
C ALA A 63 18.66 6.14 3.08
N GLY A 64 19.16 5.29 2.17
CA GLY A 64 20.20 4.31 2.47
C GLY A 64 19.89 2.92 1.94
N GLY A 65 20.13 2.70 0.64
CA GLY A 65 20.01 1.40 -0.04
C GLY A 65 20.87 0.24 0.51
N GLN A 66 21.54 0.40 1.64
CA GLN A 66 22.37 -0.63 2.27
C GLN A 66 21.59 -1.60 3.18
N LYS A 67 20.36 -1.24 3.61
CA LYS A 67 19.63 -2.04 4.63
C LYS A 67 18.61 -3.03 4.04
N ILE A 68 18.32 -2.97 2.74
CA ILE A 68 17.34 -3.86 2.09
C ILE A 68 17.99 -5.19 1.68
N ALA A 69 19.24 -5.18 1.22
CA ALA A 69 19.96 -6.40 0.85
C ALA A 69 20.11 -7.37 2.03
N SER A 70 20.35 -6.85 3.25
CA SER A 70 20.47 -7.64 4.48
C SER A 70 19.16 -8.28 4.95
N PHE A 71 17.99 -7.80 4.50
CA PHE A 71 16.69 -8.31 4.95
C PHE A 71 16.24 -9.56 4.18
N ILE A 72 16.66 -9.70 2.92
CA ILE A 72 16.24 -10.81 2.04
C ILE A 72 16.91 -12.13 2.47
N GLU A 73 18.10 -12.08 3.07
CA GLU A 73 18.84 -13.28 3.50
C GLU A 73 18.29 -13.92 4.80
N SER A 74 17.39 -13.25 5.52
CA SER A 74 16.94 -13.70 6.85
C SER A 74 15.56 -14.39 6.89
N HIS A 75 14.88 -14.60 5.76
CA HIS A 75 13.54 -15.20 5.74
C HIS A 75 13.49 -16.56 5.05
N SER A 76 14.37 -17.47 5.48
CA SER A 76 14.07 -18.90 5.48
C SER A 76 14.06 -19.37 6.93
N THR A 77 12.90 -19.34 7.60
CA THR A 77 12.43 -20.34 8.58
C THR A 77 11.10 -19.90 9.23
N SER A 78 10.06 -20.67 8.90
CA SER A 78 8.96 -21.19 9.74
C SER A 78 8.30 -20.32 10.83
N ARG A 79 6.97 -20.19 10.71
CA ARG A 79 6.04 -19.92 11.82
C ARG A 79 6.13 -21.02 12.89
N THR A 80 6.24 -20.62 14.15
CA THR A 80 5.59 -21.25 15.32
C THR A 80 5.33 -20.19 16.39
N ASP A 81 4.13 -20.21 16.95
CA ASP A 81 3.60 -19.31 17.97
C ASP A 81 4.40 -19.32 19.29
N ASP A 82 4.75 -18.14 19.83
CA ASP A 82 4.86 -17.83 21.28
C ASP A 82 5.04 -16.31 21.54
N PRO A 83 4.18 -15.60 22.29
CA PRO A 83 4.31 -14.16 22.53
C PRO A 83 4.76 -13.84 23.98
N THR A 84 5.94 -13.24 24.16
CA THR A 84 6.29 -12.55 25.41
C THR A 84 7.07 -11.24 25.19
N VAL A 85 6.42 -10.10 25.53
CA VAL A 85 6.98 -8.80 26.03
C VAL A 85 7.78 -7.97 24.98
N ASP A 86 7.55 -6.68 24.62
CA ASP A 86 7.08 -5.49 25.33
C ASP A 86 6.82 -4.30 24.34
N GLU A 87 5.67 -4.21 23.67
CA GLU A 87 5.33 -3.06 22.79
C GLU A 87 3.87 -2.61 22.94
N LYS A 88 3.32 -2.74 24.15
CA LYS A 88 1.94 -2.31 24.46
C LYS A 88 1.88 -0.93 25.14
N ARG A 89 3.02 -0.44 25.65
CA ARG A 89 3.05 0.76 26.50
C ARG A 89 2.87 2.07 25.71
N GLU A 90 3.39 2.13 24.50
CA GLU A 90 3.40 3.37 23.72
C GLU A 90 2.04 3.64 23.05
N TYR A 91 1.45 2.64 22.40
CA TYR A 91 0.12 2.75 21.79
C TYR A 91 -0.96 3.16 22.81
N THR A 92 -0.93 2.56 24.00
CA THR A 92 -1.91 2.88 25.06
C THR A 92 -1.78 4.33 25.57
N THR A 93 -0.58 4.91 25.51
CA THR A 93 -0.33 6.31 25.91
C THR A 93 -0.77 7.29 24.83
N ILE A 94 -0.57 6.95 23.56
CA ILE A 94 -1.02 7.76 22.41
C ILE A 94 -2.56 7.85 22.40
N MET A 95 -3.27 6.76 22.68
CA MET A 95 -4.74 6.76 22.73
C MET A 95 -5.32 7.64 23.86
N LYS A 96 -4.61 7.77 24.99
CA LYS A 96 -5.01 8.67 26.08
C LYS A 96 -4.72 10.15 25.79
N LYS A 97 -3.77 10.46 24.91
CA LYS A 97 -3.36 11.84 24.60
C LYS A 97 -4.42 12.61 23.80
N TYR A 98 -5.33 11.90 23.12
CA TYR A 98 -6.38 12.49 22.28
C TYR A 98 -7.79 12.14 22.76
N GLU A 99 -8.02 12.06 24.08
CA GLU A 99 -9.38 12.05 24.61
C GLU A 99 -10.08 13.35 24.20
N ILE A 100 -11.05 13.22 23.30
CA ILE A 100 -11.91 14.30 22.84
C ILE A 100 -12.90 14.56 23.98
N GLU A 101 -12.76 15.71 24.64
CA GLU A 101 -13.72 16.22 25.62
C GLU A 101 -15.03 16.62 24.89
N TYR A 102 -15.79 15.64 24.39
CA TYR A 102 -17.02 15.86 23.61
C TYR A 102 -18.30 15.45 24.36
N ALA A 103 -18.24 15.10 25.65
CA ALA A 103 -19.41 14.57 26.36
C ALA A 103 -19.72 15.23 27.71
N ALA A 104 -19.38 16.51 27.92
CA ALA A 104 -19.76 17.24 29.14
C ALA A 104 -20.52 18.56 28.91
N SER A 105 -20.97 18.86 27.68
CA SER A 105 -21.76 20.07 27.40
C SER A 105 -23.16 19.74 26.86
N THR A 106 -23.92 18.93 27.61
CA THR A 106 -25.38 19.00 27.58
C THR A 106 -25.92 18.66 28.97
N CYS A 107 -25.90 19.65 29.87
CA CYS A 107 -26.80 19.83 31.02
C CYS A 107 -26.74 21.31 31.43
#